data_AF-A0A1H0R4X0-F1
#
_entry.id   AF-A0A1H0R4X0-F1
#
_cell.length_a   1.000
_cell.length_b   1.000
_cell.length_c   1.000
_cell.angle_alpha   90.00
_cell.angle_beta   90.00
_cell.angle_gamma   90.00
#
_symmetry.space_group_name_H-M   'P 1'
#
loop_
_entity.id
_entity.type
_entity.pdbx_description
1 polymer ?
#
loop_
_entity_poly.entity_id
_entity_poly.type
_entity_poly.pdbx_seq_one_letter_code
_entity_poly.pdbx_strand_id
1 'polypeptide(L)'
;MSEPPSQVPPSQVPPSEPAQLEPAQPGQPAGPAQPALGTIRLTIQGSMWTANALTPRVRINGYPVPSRYGVQDLPVYVGANHVDVDAQWMRTYGQAGIDTTVAPGQVVEVWYASPVHQFARGNIGFTKQPRPGMGCLWVALGLVALVVVLAVVAAALAG
;
A
#
# COMPACT_ATOMS: atom_id res chain seq x y z
N MET A 1 6.54 -65.16 5.03
CA MET A 1 6.11 -64.58 3.74
C MET A 1 5.50 -63.24 4.08
N SER A 2 6.25 -62.17 3.79
CA SER A 2 5.87 -60.79 4.12
C SER A 2 5.27 -60.14 2.88
N GLU A 3 4.08 -59.55 3.01
CA GLU A 3 3.44 -58.76 1.94
C GLU A 3 4.27 -57.52 1.58
N PRO A 4 4.39 -57.15 0.29
CA PRO A 4 5.02 -55.91 -0.12
C PRO A 4 4.06 -54.70 0.09
N PRO A 5 4.58 -53.50 0.41
CA PRO A 5 3.74 -52.32 0.56
C PRO A 5 3.20 -51.85 -0.79
N SER A 6 1.89 -51.63 -0.85
CA SER A 6 1.16 -51.04 -1.98
C SER A 6 1.76 -49.70 -2.38
N GLN A 7 2.29 -49.63 -3.60
CA GLN A 7 2.74 -48.39 -4.22
C GLN A 7 1.54 -47.49 -4.48
N VAL A 8 1.58 -46.27 -3.95
CA VAL A 8 0.71 -45.16 -4.32
C VAL A 8 0.97 -44.80 -5.80
N PRO A 9 -0.05 -44.72 -6.66
CA PRO A 9 0.14 -44.32 -8.04
C PRO A 9 0.59 -42.85 -8.12
N PRO A 10 1.44 -42.49 -9.10
CA PRO A 10 1.88 -41.11 -9.28
C PRO A 10 0.68 -40.25 -9.70
N SER A 11 0.44 -39.16 -8.95
CA SER A 11 -0.49 -38.11 -9.34
C SER A 11 -0.08 -37.56 -10.70
N GLN A 12 -0.79 -37.99 -11.74
CA GLN A 12 -0.68 -37.42 -13.07
C GLN A 12 -1.20 -35.98 -13.02
N VAL A 13 -0.32 -35.01 -13.26
CA VAL A 13 -0.71 -33.63 -13.56
C VAL A 13 -1.33 -33.68 -14.96
N PRO A 14 -2.62 -33.35 -15.15
CA PRO A 14 -3.21 -33.39 -16.48
C PRO A 14 -2.56 -32.29 -17.36
N PRO A 15 -2.33 -32.56 -18.65
CA PRO A 15 -1.79 -31.59 -19.59
C PRO A 15 -2.73 -30.39 -19.72
N SER A 16 -2.16 -29.19 -19.81
CA SER A 16 -2.90 -27.97 -20.13
C SER A 16 -3.35 -28.02 -21.59
N GLU A 17 -4.49 -28.65 -21.84
CA GLU A 17 -5.10 -28.72 -23.17
C GLU A 17 -5.72 -27.35 -23.53
N PRO A 18 -5.53 -26.84 -24.76
CA PRO A 18 -6.17 -25.61 -25.21
C PRO A 18 -7.67 -25.84 -25.23
N ALA A 19 -8.40 -25.05 -24.43
CA ALA A 19 -9.84 -25.10 -24.22
C ALA A 19 -10.61 -25.33 -25.52
N GLN A 20 -10.95 -26.59 -25.81
CA GLN A 20 -11.98 -26.91 -26.77
C GLN A 20 -13.30 -26.44 -26.17
N LEU A 21 -14.02 -25.58 -26.91
CA LEU A 21 -15.36 -25.13 -26.56
C LEU A 21 -16.31 -26.33 -26.66
N GLU A 22 -16.41 -27.11 -25.57
CA GLU A 22 -17.43 -28.15 -25.44
C GLU A 22 -18.82 -27.50 -25.37
N PRO A 23 -19.80 -28.01 -26.14
CA PRO A 23 -21.17 -27.52 -26.08
C PRO A 23 -21.76 -27.78 -24.69
N ALA A 24 -22.22 -26.72 -24.04
CA ALA A 24 -22.76 -26.72 -22.68
C ALA A 24 -23.82 -27.82 -22.49
N GLN A 25 -23.52 -28.82 -21.65
CA GLN A 25 -24.48 -29.84 -21.24
C GLN A 25 -25.53 -29.21 -20.31
N PRO A 26 -26.83 -29.27 -20.66
CA PRO A 26 -27.90 -28.73 -19.82
C PRO A 26 -28.10 -29.65 -18.61
N GLY A 27 -27.55 -29.28 -17.44
CA GLY A 27 -27.81 -30.01 -16.19
C GLY A 27 -26.71 -29.95 -15.13
N GLN A 28 -25.52 -29.42 -15.41
CA GLN A 28 -24.51 -29.26 -14.36
C GLN A 28 -24.85 -28.06 -13.46
N PRO A 29 -24.95 -28.26 -12.13
CA PRO A 29 -25.01 -27.15 -11.19
C PRO A 29 -23.77 -26.28 -11.40
N ALA A 30 -23.97 -24.99 -11.71
CA ALA A 30 -22.88 -24.04 -11.80
C ALA A 30 -22.07 -24.12 -10.50
N GLY A 31 -20.81 -24.55 -10.60
CA GLY A 31 -19.90 -24.53 -9.46
C GLY A 31 -19.85 -23.13 -8.86
N PRO A 32 -19.59 -22.97 -7.55
CA PRO A 32 -19.53 -21.66 -6.93
C PRO A 32 -18.56 -20.78 -7.72
N ALA A 33 -19.07 -19.67 -8.25
CA ALA A 33 -18.29 -18.71 -9.00
C ALA A 33 -17.09 -18.29 -8.13
N GLN A 34 -15.87 -18.58 -8.61
CA GLN A 34 -14.67 -18.21 -7.89
C GLN A 34 -14.66 -16.68 -7.73
N PRO A 35 -14.47 -16.15 -6.51
CA PRO A 35 -14.41 -14.71 -6.31
C PRO A 35 -13.30 -14.15 -7.19
N ALA A 36 -13.66 -13.30 -8.15
CA ALA A 36 -12.67 -12.63 -8.97
C ALA A 36 -11.82 -11.71 -8.06
N LEU A 37 -10.51 -11.82 -8.20
CA LEU A 37 -9.54 -11.04 -7.44
C LEU A 37 -8.93 -9.95 -8.32
N GLY A 38 -8.56 -8.85 -7.69
CA GLY A 38 -7.68 -7.82 -8.24
C GLY A 38 -6.57 -7.48 -7.25
N THR A 39 -5.74 -6.49 -7.58
CA THR A 39 -4.59 -6.10 -6.77
C THR A 39 -4.59 -4.60 -6.50
N ILE A 40 -4.38 -4.21 -5.25
CA ILE A 40 -4.05 -2.83 -4.89
C ILE A 40 -2.55 -2.76 -4.62
N ARG A 41 -1.82 -2.06 -5.48
CA ARG A 41 -0.41 -1.74 -5.30
C ARG A 41 -0.30 -0.50 -4.41
N LEU A 42 -0.16 -0.73 -3.11
CA LEU A 42 0.02 0.33 -2.13
C LEU A 42 1.50 0.69 -2.03
N THR A 43 1.82 1.96 -2.24
CA THR A 43 3.16 2.52 -2.03
C THR A 43 3.15 3.43 -0.80
N ILE A 44 3.75 2.95 0.27
CA ILE A 44 3.94 3.71 1.51
C ILE A 44 5.25 4.47 1.40
N GLN A 45 5.16 5.78 1.12
CA GLN A 45 6.33 6.64 0.96
C GLN A 45 6.98 6.89 2.32
N GLY A 46 8.16 6.31 2.54
CA GLY A 46 8.88 6.46 3.81
C GLY A 46 10.02 5.46 3.90
N SER A 47 10.82 5.62 4.93
CA SER A 47 11.65 4.57 5.48
C SER A 47 11.53 4.61 7.00
N MET A 48 11.82 3.50 7.67
CA MET A 48 11.86 3.47 9.14
C MET A 48 12.77 4.56 9.72
N TRP A 49 13.80 4.96 8.96
CA TRP A 49 14.64 6.12 9.27
C TRP A 49 13.83 7.41 9.14
N THR A 50 13.28 7.70 7.97
CA THR A 50 12.75 9.03 7.61
C THR A 50 11.31 9.33 8.02
N ALA A 51 10.53 8.32 8.43
CA ALA A 51 9.07 8.45 8.59
C ALA A 51 8.51 7.98 9.95
N ASN A 52 9.33 8.00 11.00
CA ASN A 52 9.10 7.34 12.30
C ASN A 52 9.29 5.82 12.21
N ALA A 53 9.88 5.23 13.25
CA ALA A 53 10.21 3.80 13.32
C ALA A 53 8.99 2.85 13.33
N LEU A 54 7.78 3.38 13.16
CA LEU A 54 6.51 2.66 13.24
C LEU A 54 5.86 2.59 11.87
N THR A 55 5.65 1.38 11.36
CA THR A 55 4.92 1.14 10.12
C THR A 55 3.45 1.49 10.31
N PRO A 56 2.83 2.31 9.42
CA PRO A 56 1.41 2.65 9.53
C PRO A 56 0.54 1.41 9.35
N ARG A 57 -0.59 1.36 10.05
CA ARG A 57 -1.61 0.31 9.90
C ARG A 57 -2.42 0.58 8.65
N VAL A 58 -2.70 -0.48 7.90
CA VAL A 58 -3.51 -0.43 6.69
C VAL A 58 -4.72 -1.30 6.92
N ARG A 59 -5.90 -0.82 6.52
CA ARG A 59 -7.14 -1.58 6.54
C ARG A 59 -7.78 -1.49 5.17
N ILE A 60 -8.26 -2.62 4.66
CA ILE A 60 -9.01 -2.69 3.41
C ILE A 60 -10.41 -3.19 3.75
N ASN A 61 -11.43 -2.41 3.41
CA ASN A 61 -12.82 -2.71 3.74
C ASN A 61 -13.01 -2.96 5.25
N GLY A 62 -12.26 -2.24 6.10
CA GLY A 62 -12.26 -2.39 7.56
C GLY A 62 -11.37 -3.52 8.11
N TYR A 63 -10.86 -4.42 7.27
CA TYR A 63 -10.01 -5.55 7.67
C TYR A 63 -8.53 -5.16 7.72
N PRO A 64 -7.80 -5.44 8.82
CA PRO A 64 -6.38 -5.13 8.91
C PRO A 64 -5.57 -6.00 7.95
N VAL A 65 -4.70 -5.37 7.17
CA VAL A 65 -3.78 -6.05 6.25
C VAL A 65 -2.33 -5.78 6.66
N PRO A 66 -1.41 -6.73 6.39
CA PRO A 66 0.01 -6.50 6.63
C PRO A 66 0.50 -5.26 5.87
N SER A 67 1.26 -4.42 6.55
CA SER A 67 1.82 -3.20 5.99
C SER A 67 3.34 -3.20 6.10
N ARG A 68 4.00 -2.67 5.08
CA ARG A 68 5.44 -2.38 5.04
C ARG A 68 5.71 -1.07 4.31
N TYR A 69 6.81 -0.42 4.66
CA TYR A 69 7.32 0.70 3.87
C TYR A 69 7.69 0.26 2.45
N GLY A 70 7.52 1.17 1.48
CA GLY A 70 7.77 0.88 0.07
C GLY A 70 6.53 0.31 -0.64
N VAL A 71 6.77 -0.43 -1.71
CA VAL A 71 5.72 -0.98 -2.58
C VAL A 71 5.25 -2.33 -2.06
N GLN A 72 3.93 -2.49 -1.95
CA GLN A 72 3.30 -3.77 -1.62
C GLN A 72 2.05 -4.01 -2.47
N ASP A 73 1.93 -5.23 -2.98
CA ASP A 73 0.77 -5.68 -3.74
C ASP A 73 -0.16 -6.44 -2.78
N LEU A 74 -1.38 -5.91 -2.62
CA LEU A 74 -2.40 -6.44 -1.73
C LEU A 74 -3.54 -7.04 -2.57
N PRO A 75 -3.80 -8.36 -2.48
CA PRO A 75 -4.92 -8.95 -3.19
C PRO A 75 -6.24 -8.50 -2.55
N VAL A 76 -7.19 -8.06 -3.38
CA VAL A 76 -8.52 -7.60 -2.96
C VAL A 76 -9.60 -8.18 -3.84
N TYR A 77 -10.84 -8.17 -3.36
CA TYR A 77 -11.99 -8.51 -4.19
C TYR A 77 -12.23 -7.46 -5.27
N VAL A 78 -12.72 -7.90 -6.42
CA VAL A 78 -13.14 -6.97 -7.48
C VAL A 78 -14.33 -6.11 -7.02
N GLY A 79 -14.40 -4.89 -7.54
CA GLY A 79 -15.42 -3.91 -7.20
C GLY A 79 -14.89 -2.77 -6.32
N ALA A 80 -15.82 -2.12 -5.63
CA ALA A 80 -15.51 -1.01 -4.72
C ALA A 80 -14.76 -1.51 -3.49
N ASN A 81 -13.60 -0.92 -3.24
CA ASN A 81 -12.74 -1.19 -2.10
C ASN A 81 -12.41 0.14 -1.42
N HIS A 82 -12.49 0.16 -0.10
CA HIS A 82 -12.08 1.28 0.72
C HIS A 82 -10.74 0.97 1.38
N VAL A 83 -9.74 1.84 1.18
CA VAL A 83 -8.41 1.68 1.76
C VAL A 83 -8.21 2.77 2.81
N ASP A 84 -8.10 2.35 4.07
CA ASP A 84 -7.76 3.20 5.20
C ASP A 84 -6.30 3.00 5.60
N VAL A 85 -5.60 4.10 5.86
CA VAL A 85 -4.25 4.08 6.41
C VAL A 85 -4.17 5.01 7.60
N ASP A 86 -3.69 4.50 8.73
CA ASP A 86 -3.47 5.27 9.95
C ASP A 86 -2.08 4.98 10.54
N ALA A 87 -1.44 6.01 11.09
CA ALA A 87 -0.18 5.86 11.82
C ALA A 87 -0.46 5.92 13.33
N GLN A 88 0.09 4.98 14.09
CA GLN A 88 -0.07 4.95 15.54
C GLN A 88 1.29 5.08 16.23
N TRP A 89 1.42 6.12 17.07
CA TRP A 89 2.51 6.24 18.03
C TRP A 89 1.92 6.37 19.44
N MET A 90 1.84 7.58 20.01
CA MET A 90 1.18 7.84 21.31
C MET A 90 -0.32 8.15 21.18
N ARG A 91 -0.75 8.62 19.99
CA ARG A 91 -2.14 8.75 19.54
C ARG A 91 -2.23 8.25 18.10
N THR A 92 -3.44 8.01 17.59
CA THR A 92 -3.68 7.74 16.16
C THR A 92 -3.60 9.06 15.39
N TYR A 93 -2.77 9.11 14.35
CA TYR A 93 -2.59 10.28 13.50
C TYR A 93 -2.40 9.85 12.04
N GLY A 94 -2.34 10.81 11.11
CA GLY A 94 -2.07 10.51 9.71
C GLY A 94 -3.18 9.74 8.97
N GLN A 95 -4.40 9.72 9.51
CA GLN A 95 -5.56 9.04 8.94
C GLN A 95 -5.82 9.56 7.52
N ALA A 96 -5.84 8.64 6.56
CA ALA A 96 -6.19 8.91 5.17
C ALA A 96 -6.96 7.72 4.61
N GLY A 97 -8.09 8.00 3.97
CA GLY A 97 -8.96 7.00 3.35
C GLY A 97 -9.14 7.29 1.87
N ILE A 98 -9.20 6.26 1.04
CA ILE A 98 -9.53 6.39 -0.39
C ILE A 98 -10.43 5.25 -0.85
N ASP A 99 -11.47 5.61 -1.60
CA ASP A 99 -12.33 4.68 -2.31
C ASP A 99 -11.76 4.39 -3.69
N THR A 100 -11.61 3.11 -4.03
CA THR A 100 -11.14 2.67 -5.33
C THR A 100 -12.01 1.55 -5.89
N THR A 101 -12.13 1.46 -7.21
CA THR A 101 -12.80 0.33 -7.87
C THR A 101 -11.78 -0.51 -8.62
N VAL A 102 -11.71 -1.80 -8.30
CA VAL A 102 -10.74 -2.75 -8.86
C VAL A 102 -11.44 -3.70 -9.82
N ALA A 103 -11.03 -3.72 -11.08
CA ALA A 103 -11.53 -4.69 -12.06
C ALA A 103 -10.80 -6.05 -11.93
N PRO A 104 -11.37 -7.15 -12.48
CA PRO A 104 -10.72 -8.47 -12.46
C PRO A 104 -9.31 -8.44 -13.05
N GLY A 105 -8.31 -8.90 -12.29
CA GLY A 105 -6.90 -8.88 -12.71
C GLY A 105 -6.25 -7.49 -12.79
N GLN A 106 -6.98 -6.42 -12.46
CA GLN A 106 -6.46 -5.06 -12.48
C GLN A 106 -5.54 -4.82 -11.29
N VAL A 107 -4.45 -4.09 -11.54
CA VAL A 107 -3.56 -3.54 -10.50
C VAL A 107 -3.86 -2.05 -10.35
N VAL A 108 -4.37 -1.62 -9.20
CA VAL A 108 -4.58 -0.20 -8.87
C VAL A 108 -3.43 0.33 -8.04
N GLU A 109 -2.78 1.38 -8.52
CA GLU A 109 -1.74 2.07 -7.75
C GLU A 109 -2.34 3.05 -6.76
N VAL A 110 -1.98 2.89 -5.49
CA VAL A 110 -2.36 3.78 -4.40
C VAL A 110 -1.09 4.26 -3.71
N TRP A 111 -0.95 5.56 -3.56
CA TRP A 111 0.20 6.21 -2.95
C TRP A 111 -0.20 6.83 -1.62
N TYR A 112 0.46 6.40 -0.55
CA TYR A 112 0.32 6.98 0.78
C TYR A 112 1.60 7.74 1.14
N ALA A 113 1.44 9.02 1.49
CA ALA A 113 2.51 9.86 2.00
C ALA A 113 2.39 9.97 3.53
N SER A 114 3.30 9.29 4.23
CA SER A 114 3.35 9.35 5.69
C SER A 114 3.75 10.76 6.14
N PRO A 115 3.03 11.36 7.11
CA PRO A 115 3.36 12.68 7.64
C PRO A 115 4.69 12.63 8.40
N VAL A 116 5.53 13.65 8.20
CA VAL A 116 6.88 13.71 8.80
C VAL A 116 6.86 14.07 10.31
N HIS A 117 5.70 14.39 10.86
CA HIS A 117 5.50 14.89 12.22
C HIS A 117 4.03 14.71 12.64
N GLN A 118 3.83 14.43 13.94
CA GLN A 118 2.56 14.00 14.56
C GLN A 118 1.34 14.93 14.38
N PHE A 119 1.57 16.19 13.97
CA PHE A 119 0.52 17.19 13.75
C PHE A 119 0.04 17.28 12.30
N ALA A 120 0.70 16.59 11.37
CA ALA A 120 0.32 16.58 9.96
C ALA A 120 -0.63 15.41 9.65
N ARG A 121 -1.65 15.69 8.83
CA ARG A 121 -2.52 14.65 8.24
C ARG A 121 -1.74 13.82 7.23
N GLY A 122 -2.09 12.56 7.04
CA GLY A 122 -1.53 11.75 5.97
C GLY A 122 -2.22 12.12 4.66
N ASN A 123 -1.49 12.04 3.54
CA ASN A 123 -2.08 12.23 2.22
C ASN A 123 -2.12 10.87 1.50
N ILE A 124 -3.27 10.54 0.92
CA ILE A 124 -3.48 9.35 0.10
C ILE A 124 -4.03 9.75 -1.26
N GLY A 125 -3.62 9.06 -2.32
CA GLY A 125 -4.10 9.33 -3.66
C GLY A 125 -3.65 8.29 -4.67
N PHE A 126 -4.22 8.32 -5.88
CA PHE A 126 -3.82 7.47 -7.00
C PHE A 126 -2.50 7.90 -7.66
N THR A 127 -1.98 9.06 -7.26
CA THR A 127 -0.71 9.62 -7.71
C THR A 127 0.16 9.92 -6.50
N LYS A 128 1.47 9.99 -6.74
CA LYS A 128 2.45 10.31 -5.71
C LYS A 128 2.07 11.59 -4.96
N GLN A 129 1.63 11.43 -3.71
CA GLN A 129 1.20 12.55 -2.88
C GLN A 129 2.39 13.30 -2.27
N PRO A 130 2.34 14.64 -2.23
CA PRO A 130 3.34 15.44 -1.53
C PRO A 130 3.23 15.21 -0.02
N ARG A 131 4.39 15.10 0.65
CA ARG A 131 4.45 14.92 2.11
C ARG A 131 4.06 16.22 2.83
N PRO A 132 2.98 16.23 3.62
CA PRO A 132 2.63 17.39 4.42
C PRO A 132 3.70 17.61 5.51
N GLY A 133 4.30 18.80 5.52
CA GLY A 133 5.41 19.18 6.41
C GLY A 133 6.61 19.86 5.77
N MET A 134 6.77 19.71 4.45
CA MET A 134 7.90 20.33 3.74
C MET A 134 7.89 21.85 3.84
N GLY A 135 6.71 22.49 3.94
CA GLY A 135 6.60 23.94 4.09
C GLY A 135 7.20 24.48 5.39
N CYS A 136 7.06 23.76 6.51
CA CYS A 136 7.69 24.15 7.77
C CYS A 136 9.22 24.08 7.69
N LEU A 137 9.75 23.07 6.99
CA LEU A 137 11.19 22.94 6.77
C LEU A 137 11.73 24.12 5.96
N TRP A 138 11.05 24.52 4.88
CA TRP A 138 11.44 25.68 4.08
C TRP A 138 11.35 27.00 4.85
N VAL A 139 10.33 27.17 5.70
CA VAL A 139 10.20 28.36 6.56
C VAL A 139 11.32 28.40 7.60
N ALA A 140 11.62 27.28 8.27
CA ALA A 140 12.72 27.20 9.23
C ALA A 140 14.07 27.45 8.56
N LEU A 141 14.31 26.88 7.38
CA LEU A 141 15.54 27.09 6.62
C LEU A 141 15.67 28.55 6.16
N GLY A 142 14.57 29.15 5.72
CA GLY A 142 14.51 30.57 5.37
C GLY A 142 14.82 31.49 6.56
N LEU A 143 14.32 31.16 7.76
CA LEU A 143 14.61 31.91 8.98
C LEU A 143 16.09 31.81 9.37
N VAL A 144 16.68 30.62 9.31
CA VAL A 144 18.12 30.43 9.57
C VAL A 144 18.96 31.20 8.56
N ALA A 145 18.64 31.12 7.27
CA ALA A 145 19.32 31.87 6.23
C ALA A 145 19.23 33.39 6.48
N LEU A 146 18.06 33.89 6.88
CA LEU A 146 17.86 35.30 7.21
C LEU A 146 18.75 35.74 8.38
N VAL A 147 18.81 34.96 9.47
CA VAL A 147 19.67 35.26 10.63
C VAL A 147 21.15 35.30 10.22
N VAL A 148 21.59 34.36 9.39
CA VAL A 148 22.98 34.32 8.89
C VAL A 148 23.29 35.55 8.05
N VAL A 149 22.40 35.93 7.12
CA VAL A 149 22.58 37.14 6.29
C VAL A 149 22.65 38.39 7.16
N LEU A 150 21.75 38.54 8.14
CA LEU A 150 21.77 39.67 9.06
C LEU A 150 23.05 39.72 9.89
N ALA A 151 23.56 38.59 10.36
CA ALA A 151 24.82 38.51 11.09
C ALA A 151 26.02 38.91 10.23
N VAL A 152 26.07 38.48 8.97
CA VAL A 152 27.13 38.86 8.01
C VAL A 152 27.09 40.36 7.71
N VAL A 153 25.90 40.93 7.49
CA VAL A 153 25.73 42.37 7.25
C VAL A 153 26.13 43.16 8.49
N ALA A 154 25.70 42.74 9.68
CA ALA A 154 26.07 43.40 10.93
C ALA A 154 27.60 43.37 11.17
N ALA A 155 28.25 42.24 10.89
CA ALA A 155 29.70 42.12 10.99
C ALA A 155 30.43 43.02 9.97
N ALA A 156 29.93 43.12 8.73
CA ALA A 156 30.50 43.98 7.70
C ALA A 156 30.31 45.49 7.97
N LEU A 157 29.27 45.87 8.73
CA LEU A 157 29.04 47.25 9.15
C LEU A 157 29.79 47.63 10.43
N ALA A 158 30.21 46.65 11.23
CA ALA A 158 30.91 46.83 12.50
C ALA A 158 32.44 46.72 12.40
N GLY A 159 32.97 46.19 11.29
CA GLY A 159 34.40 46.12 10.97
C GLY A 159 34.81 47.22 10.01
#